data_AF-A0A2H0VRQ2-F1
#
_entry.id   AF-A0A2H0VRQ2-F1
#
_cell.length_a   1.000
_cell.length_b   1.000
_cell.length_c   1.000
_cell.angle_alpha   90.00
_cell.angle_beta   90.00
_cell.angle_gamma   90.00
#
_symmetry.space_group_name_H-M   'P 1'
#
loop_
_entity.id
_entity.type
_entity.pdbx_description
1 polymer ?
#
loop_
_entity_poly.entity_id
_entity_poly.type
_entity_poly.pdbx_seq_one_letter_code
_entity_poly.pdbx_strand_id
1 'polypeptide(L)'
;MKASRRTASVISFALFLIGIGIITYTEYWWPGIMLVIGLPLAFKQYLTGRKYDMFISLFIFLGVFITVQFNIPWKYLLPTLFTVGGLYILFREFLMTAPTESEKEEDLNEEIRDKDKDKD
;
A
#
# COMPACT_ATOMS: atom_id res chain seq x y z
N MET A 1 -4.88 9.14 -16.78
CA MET A 1 -5.20 8.26 -17.92
C MET A 1 -5.54 6.87 -17.36
N LYS A 2 -6.80 6.41 -17.44
CA LYS A 2 -7.17 5.04 -17.01
C LYS A 2 -6.68 4.07 -18.08
N ALA A 3 -5.62 3.31 -17.80
CA ALA A 3 -5.18 2.25 -18.71
C ALA A 3 -6.17 1.07 -18.64
N SER A 4 -6.42 0.40 -19.77
CA SER A 4 -7.18 -0.85 -19.79
C SER A 4 -6.51 -1.87 -18.86
N ARG A 5 -7.31 -2.66 -18.11
CA ARG A 5 -6.80 -3.70 -17.19
C ARG A 5 -5.81 -4.65 -17.88
N ARG A 6 -6.01 -4.90 -19.19
CA ARG A 6 -5.11 -5.72 -20.01
C ARG A 6 -3.76 -5.03 -20.21
N THR A 7 -3.75 -3.76 -20.59
CA THR A 7 -2.54 -2.95 -20.79
C THR A 7 -1.75 -2.80 -19.50
N ALA A 8 -2.43 -2.56 -18.37
CA ALA A 8 -1.77 -2.47 -17.06
C ALA A 8 -1.08 -3.79 -16.68
N SER A 9 -1.72 -4.93 -16.95
CA SER A 9 -1.13 -6.24 -16.69
C SER A 9 0.09 -6.52 -17.57
N VAL A 10 0.03 -6.19 -18.86
CA VAL A 10 1.14 -6.37 -19.80
C VAL A 10 2.34 -5.50 -19.40
N ILE A 11 2.12 -4.23 -19.07
CA ILE A 11 3.20 -3.33 -18.64
C ILE A 11 3.82 -3.80 -17.32
N SER A 12 3.01 -4.26 -16.37
CA SER A 12 3.51 -4.80 -15.11
C SER A 12 4.36 -6.05 -15.34
N PHE A 13 3.91 -6.95 -16.21
CA PHE A 13 4.68 -8.15 -16.53
C PHE A 13 5.99 -7.83 -17.27
N ALA A 14 5.98 -6.84 -18.17
CA ALA A 14 7.19 -6.35 -18.82
C ALA A 14 8.18 -5.75 -17.80
N LEU A 15 7.71 -4.92 -16.87
CA LEU A 15 8.51 -4.37 -15.77
C LEU A 15 9.09 -5.48 -14.88
N PHE A 16 8.30 -6.50 -14.57
CA PHE A 16 8.74 -7.67 -13.81
C PHE A 16 9.88 -8.41 -14.52
N LEU A 17 9.75 -8.68 -15.82
CA LEU A 17 10.78 -9.36 -16.60
C LEU A 17 12.07 -8.55 -16.71
N ILE A 18 11.97 -7.24 -16.94
CA ILE A 18 13.15 -6.34 -16.94
C ILE A 18 13.82 -6.38 -15.56
N GLY A 19 13.02 -6.32 -14.50
CA GLY A 19 13.49 -6.42 -13.13
C GLY A 19 14.27 -7.70 -12.86
N ILE A 20 13.76 -8.86 -13.28
CA ILE A 20 14.47 -10.13 -13.16
C ILE A 20 15.82 -10.08 -13.88
N GLY A 21 15.85 -9.55 -15.11
CA GLY A 21 17.09 -9.43 -15.88
C GLY A 21 18.16 -8.57 -15.18
N ILE A 22 17.74 -7.52 -14.47
CA ILE A 22 18.64 -6.67 -13.68
C ILE A 22 19.15 -7.43 -12.45
N ILE A 23 18.29 -8.17 -11.74
CA ILE A 23 18.71 -8.96 -10.56
C ILE A 23 19.71 -10.04 -10.95
N THR A 24 19.46 -10.77 -12.04
CA THR A 24 20.36 -11.84 -12.47
C THR A 24 21.74 -11.30 -12.86
N TYR A 25 21.81 -10.07 -13.39
CA TYR A 25 23.09 -9.42 -13.67
C TYR A 25 23.79 -8.89 -12.41
N THR A 26 23.03 -8.37 -11.45
CA THR A 26 23.59 -7.74 -10.25
C THR A 26 23.93 -8.73 -9.14
N GLU A 27 23.52 -10.00 -9.26
CA GLU A 27 23.69 -11.09 -8.27
C GLU A 27 23.04 -10.81 -6.89
N TYR A 28 22.42 -9.64 -6.69
CA TYR A 28 21.66 -9.26 -5.49
C TYR A 28 20.26 -9.89 -5.51
N TRP A 29 20.22 -11.23 -5.47
CA TRP A 29 19.00 -12.03 -5.43
C TRP A 29 18.08 -11.61 -4.28
N TRP A 30 18.67 -11.41 -3.10
CA TRP A 30 18.03 -10.83 -1.92
C TRP A 30 18.73 -9.53 -1.60
N PRO A 31 18.04 -8.37 -1.44
CA PRO A 31 16.60 -8.11 -1.45
C PRO A 31 15.99 -7.71 -2.82
N GLY A 32 16.74 -7.85 -3.91
CA GLY A 32 16.31 -7.41 -5.25
C GLY A 32 14.96 -7.98 -5.70
N ILE A 33 14.69 -9.26 -5.44
CA ILE A 33 13.43 -9.93 -5.83
C ILE A 33 12.20 -9.23 -5.24
N MET A 34 12.30 -8.74 -3.99
CA MET A 34 11.19 -8.04 -3.37
C MET A 34 10.82 -6.76 -4.13
N LEU A 35 11.80 -6.00 -4.61
CA LEU A 35 11.53 -4.84 -5.46
C LEU A 35 10.96 -5.25 -6.80
N VAL A 36 11.47 -6.31 -7.41
CA VAL A 36 11.01 -6.74 -8.73
C VAL A 36 9.59 -7.27 -8.70
N ILE A 37 9.12 -7.82 -7.58
CA ILE A 37 7.71 -8.18 -7.40
C ILE A 37 6.87 -6.96 -6.97
N GLY A 38 7.40 -6.15 -6.05
CA GLY A 38 6.70 -5.01 -5.46
C GLY A 38 6.46 -3.86 -6.42
N LEU A 39 7.44 -3.47 -7.23
CA LEU A 39 7.34 -2.34 -8.17
C LEU A 39 6.23 -2.56 -9.21
N PRO A 40 6.18 -3.70 -9.91
CA PRO A 40 5.13 -3.95 -10.89
C PRO A 40 3.74 -4.05 -10.26
N LEU A 41 3.65 -4.59 -9.04
CA LEU A 41 2.38 -4.67 -8.30
C LEU A 41 1.87 -3.27 -7.93
N ALA A 42 2.74 -2.42 -7.39
CA ALA A 42 2.43 -1.03 -7.07
C ALA A 42 2.09 -0.24 -8.35
N PHE A 43 2.83 -0.46 -9.44
CA PHE A 43 2.58 0.20 -10.72
C PHE A 43 1.23 -0.23 -11.34
N LYS A 44 0.84 -1.50 -11.19
CA LYS A 44 -0.50 -1.97 -11.57
C LYS A 44 -1.60 -1.29 -10.76
N GLN A 45 -1.39 -1.14 -9.44
CA GLN A 45 -2.34 -0.46 -8.55
C GLN A 45 -2.46 1.03 -8.89
N TYR A 46 -1.34 1.70 -9.23
CA TYR A 46 -1.30 3.07 -9.73
C TYR A 46 -2.16 3.25 -10.98
N LEU A 47 -1.95 2.39 -11.99
CA LEU A 47 -2.71 2.43 -13.25
C LEU A 47 -4.20 2.13 -13.08
N THR A 48 -4.57 1.39 -12.02
CA THR A 48 -5.96 1.04 -11.70
C THR A 48 -6.68 2.14 -10.92
N GLY A 49 -5.96 3.18 -10.47
CA GLY A 49 -6.53 4.34 -9.76
C GLY A 49 -6.71 4.14 -8.26
N ARG A 50 -6.22 3.03 -7.68
CA ARG A 50 -6.25 2.78 -6.23
C ARG A 50 -5.02 3.36 -5.57
N LYS A 51 -5.01 4.69 -5.41
CA LYS A 51 -3.86 5.43 -4.88
C LYS A 51 -3.51 5.01 -3.45
N TYR A 52 -4.50 4.76 -2.59
CA TYR A 52 -4.28 4.30 -1.22
C TYR A 52 -3.59 2.93 -1.16
N ASP A 53 -4.13 1.92 -1.85
CA ASP A 53 -3.51 0.59 -1.94
C ASP A 53 -2.06 0.65 -2.46
N MET A 54 -1.79 1.55 -3.43
CA MET A 54 -0.45 1.76 -3.97
C MET A 54 0.51 2.34 -2.93
N PHE A 55 0.10 3.36 -2.16
CA PHE A 55 0.98 3.95 -1.15
C PHE A 55 1.30 2.95 -0.05
N ILE A 56 0.31 2.17 0.39
CA ILE A 56 0.49 1.13 1.41
C ILE A 56 1.43 0.04 0.90
N SER A 57 1.18 -0.50 -0.29
CA SER A 57 2.02 -1.56 -0.85
C SER A 57 3.45 -1.09 -1.09
N LEU A 58 3.63 0.12 -1.63
CA LEU A 58 4.95 0.72 -1.83
C LEU A 58 5.68 0.92 -0.50
N PHE A 59 4.99 1.44 0.53
CA PHE A 59 5.58 1.65 1.84
C PHE A 59 6.01 0.33 2.50
N ILE A 60 5.20 -0.72 2.39
CA ILE A 60 5.55 -2.05 2.90
C ILE A 60 6.75 -2.62 2.15
N PHE A 61 6.70 -2.66 0.82
CA PHE A 61 7.79 -3.22 0.01
C PHE A 61 9.11 -2.45 0.20
N LEU A 62 9.04 -1.13 0.26
CA LEU A 62 10.22 -0.28 0.46
C LEU A 62 10.75 -0.38 1.90
N GLY A 63 9.86 -0.40 2.90
CA GLY A 63 10.22 -0.57 4.30
C GLY A 63 10.88 -1.91 4.57
N VAL A 64 10.36 -2.99 4.00
CA VAL A 64 10.97 -4.33 4.10
C VAL A 64 12.29 -4.38 3.33
N PHE A 65 12.36 -3.81 2.12
CA PHE A 65 13.60 -3.72 1.35
C PHE A 65 14.72 -3.04 2.13
N ILE A 66 14.43 -1.87 2.73
CA ILE A 66 15.39 -1.13 3.56
C ILE A 66 15.79 -1.98 4.78
N THR A 67 14.84 -2.63 5.45
CA THR A 67 15.12 -3.47 6.60
C THR A 67 16.10 -4.61 6.26
N VAL A 68 15.88 -5.28 5.12
CA VAL A 68 16.73 -6.38 4.66
C VAL A 68 18.08 -5.87 4.15
N GLN A 69 18.11 -4.80 3.36
CA GLN A 69 19.34 -4.25 2.77
C GLN A 69 20.32 -3.72 3.83
N PHE A 70 19.80 -3.07 4.87
CA PHE A 70 20.61 -2.49 5.94
C PHE A 70 20.80 -3.45 7.13
N ASN A 71 20.33 -4.69 7.03
CA ASN A 71 20.35 -5.70 8.09
C ASN A 71 19.96 -5.11 9.46
N ILE A 72 18.87 -4.34 9.48
CA ILE A 72 18.54 -3.51 10.64
C ILE A 72 18.21 -4.40 11.83
N PRO A 73 18.94 -4.28 12.96
CA PRO A 73 18.63 -5.02 14.16
C PRO A 73 17.22 -4.71 14.66
N TRP A 74 16.49 -5.72 15.15
CA TRP A 74 15.16 -5.56 15.76
C TRP A 74 15.12 -4.48 16.85
N LYS A 75 16.24 -4.27 17.55
CA LYS A 75 16.43 -3.19 18.54
C LYS A 75 16.14 -1.79 17.97
N TYR A 76 16.38 -1.55 16.68
CA TYR A 76 16.12 -0.26 16.03
C TYR A 76 14.81 -0.26 15.25
N LEU A 77 14.43 -1.41 14.70
CA LEU A 77 13.17 -1.56 13.95
C LEU A 77 11.96 -1.29 14.85
N LEU A 78 11.90 -1.92 16.03
CA LEU A 78 10.77 -1.82 16.96
C LEU A 78 10.52 -0.38 17.43
N PRO A 79 11.53 0.34 17.98
CA PRO A 79 11.32 1.73 18.39
C PRO A 79 10.91 2.64 17.23
N THR A 80 11.49 2.43 16.05
CA THR A 80 11.13 3.23 14.87
C THR A 80 9.68 3.00 14.46
N LEU A 81 9.23 1.75 14.43
CA LEU A 81 7.85 1.40 14.09
C LEU A 81 6.85 1.94 15.11
N PHE A 82 7.17 1.84 16.40
CA PHE A 82 6.36 2.41 17.48
C PHE A 82 6.32 3.94 17.43
N THR A 83 7.45 4.59 17.12
CA THR A 83 7.53 6.05 17.00
C THR A 83 6.69 6.53 15.82
N VAL A 84 6.83 5.91 14.65
CA VAL A 84 6.05 6.27 13.46
C VAL A 84 4.57 5.96 13.67
N GLY A 85 4.23 4.82 14.28
CA GLY A 85 2.85 4.45 14.59
C GLY A 85 2.20 5.39 15.59
N GLY A 86 2.90 5.74 16.68
CA GLY A 86 2.43 6.72 17.66
C GLY A 86 2.26 8.10 17.05
N LEU A 87 3.22 8.54 16.23
CA LEU A 87 3.14 9.81 15.51
C LEU A 87 1.97 9.81 14.52
N TYR A 88 1.71 8.71 13.82
CA TYR A 88 0.56 8.55 12.93
C TYR A 88 -0.77 8.66 13.68
N ILE A 89 -0.91 8.01 14.84
CA ILE A 89 -2.12 8.12 15.67
C ILE A 89 -2.32 9.56 16.14
N LEU A 90 -1.26 10.23 16.60
CA LEU A 90 -1.32 11.63 17.02
C LEU A 90 -1.71 12.55 15.85
N PHE A 91 -1.13 12.36 14.67
CA PHE A 91 -1.50 13.14 13.48
C PHE A 91 -2.91 12.81 13.00
N ARG A 92 -3.36 11.56 13.06
CA ARG A 92 -4.73 11.19 12.74
C ARG A 92 -5.70 11.89 13.70
N GLU A 93 -5.43 11.85 15.00
CA GLU A 93 -6.27 12.53 16.00
C GLU A 93 -6.27 14.05 15.78
N PHE A 94 -5.12 14.64 15.43
CA PHE A 94 -4.97 16.08 15.28
C PHE A 94 -5.45 16.63 13.92
N LEU A 95 -5.38 15.83 12.85
CA LEU A 95 -5.77 16.23 11.48
C LEU A 95 -7.14 15.69 11.06
N MET A 96 -7.64 14.64 11.71
CA MET A 96 -8.82 13.87 11.30
C MET A 96 -9.90 13.92 12.38
N THR A 97 -10.32 15.14 12.75
CA THR A 97 -11.68 15.40 13.29
C THR A 97 -12.75 15.21 12.20
N ALA A 98 -12.65 14.14 11.42
CA ALA A 98 -13.63 13.78 10.41
C ALA A 98 -13.75 12.26 10.40
N PRO A 99 -14.98 11.72 10.52
CA PRO A 99 -15.21 10.29 10.71
C PRO A 99 -14.61 9.49 9.55
N THR A 100 -13.99 8.39 9.92
CA THR A 100 -13.30 7.48 9.02
C THR A 100 -14.30 6.94 7.98
N GLU A 101 -13.87 6.65 6.74
CA GLU A 101 -14.78 6.16 5.68
C GLU A 101 -15.55 4.88 6.10
N SER A 102 -15.01 4.09 7.03
CA SER A 102 -15.70 2.94 7.63
C SER A 102 -16.87 3.33 8.55
N GLU A 103 -16.81 4.47 9.24
CA GLU A 103 -17.89 4.96 10.10
C GLU A 103 -19.00 5.62 9.26
N LYS A 104 -18.63 6.30 8.15
CA LYS A 104 -19.62 6.87 7.22
C LYS A 104 -20.48 5.81 6.54
N GLU A 105 -19.95 4.63 6.26
CA GLU A 105 -20.72 3.53 5.66
C GLU A 105 -21.67 2.87 6.66
N GLU A 106 -21.31 2.80 7.94
CA GLU A 106 -22.22 2.33 9.01
C GLU A 106 -23.34 3.33 9.28
N ASP A 107 -23.03 4.62 9.44
CA ASP A 107 -24.03 5.69 9.66
C ASP A 107 -25.02 5.78 8.49
N LEU A 108 -24.55 5.66 7.25
CA LEU A 108 -25.41 5.74 6.06
C LEU A 108 -26.35 4.52 5.96
N ASN A 109 -25.87 3.32 6.31
CA ASN A 109 -26.70 2.12 6.32
C ASN A 109 -27.75 2.17 7.44
N GLU A 110 -27.42 2.77 8.59
CA GLU A 110 -28.36 2.96 9.68
C GLU A 110 -29.45 3.98 9.31
N GLU A 111 -29.10 5.10 8.67
CA GLU A 111 -30.08 6.09 8.19
C GLU A 111 -31.03 5.51 7.12
N ILE A 112 -30.51 4.66 6.22
CA ILE A 112 -31.36 3.98 5.21
C ILE A 112 -32.31 2.98 5.89
N ARG A 113 -31.84 2.24 6.90
CA ARG A 113 -32.64 1.26 7.64
C ARG A 113 -33.80 1.91 8.40
N ASP A 114 -33.60 3.08 8.96
CA ASP A 114 -34.64 3.78 9.71
C ASP A 114 -35.67 4.44 8.78
N LYS A 115 -35.27 4.93 7.60
CA LYS A 115 -36.22 5.44 6.58
C LYS A 115 -37.12 4.36 5.97
N ASP A 116 -36.68 3.10 5.95
CA ASP A 116 -37.52 1.99 5.50
C ASP A 116 -38.54 1.56 6.56
N LYS A 117 -38.26 1.73 7.85
CA LYS A 117 -39.19 1.40 8.94
C LYS A 117 -40.36 2.38 9.07
N ASP A 118 -40.18 3.64 8.65
CA ASP A 118 -41.23 4.67 8.67
C ASP A 118 -42.17 4.63 7.45
N LYS A 119 -41.96 3.68 6.52
CA LYS A 119 -42.76 3.52 5.29
C LYS A 119 -43.76 2.37 5.31
N ASP A 120 -43.82 1.59 6.39
CA ASP A 120 -44.85 0.56 6.66
C ASP A 120 -45.89 1.08 7.68
#